data_AF-A0A534HCG8-F1
#
_entry.id   AF-A0A534HCG8-F1
#
_cell.length_a   1.000
_cell.length_b   1.000
_cell.length_c   1.000
_cell.angle_alpha   90.00
_cell.angle_beta   90.00
_cell.angle_gamma   90.00
#
_symmetry.space_group_name_H-M   'P 1'
#
loop_
_entity.id
_entity.type
_entity.pdbx_description
1 polymer ?
#
loop_
_entity_poly.entity_id
_entity_poly.type
_entity_poly.pdbx_seq_one_letter_code
_entity_poly.pdbx_strand_id
1 'polypeptide(L)'
;MRLLDQRLLARARAARRLLVLDSALGVVGAVLVVAQATLIARIVTRAFGGAPVGAVALDLGMLALTFAGRGTVAWGFEVAGRRAAWTVLSKLRLELVKRRLRDQPVGLDGVEAGEISAAAVQGVEGLEAYFGRYLPQVVLAAVVPFVVLAWVATIDVDSALLLLVTLPLVPLFMWLIGRYTSERTRERWLALRLLSTHFLDVVRGLPTLRAFNRSRAQGAVISDVGERYRRAAMGTLRVSFLS
;
A
#
# COMPACT_ATOMS: atom_id res chain seq x y z
N MET A 1 10.81 -10.47 1.66
CA MET A 1 10.38 -9.17 1.09
C MET A 1 11.23 -8.08 1.74
N ARG A 2 12.18 -7.46 1.02
CA ARG A 2 12.91 -6.29 1.54
C ARG A 2 11.99 -5.08 1.35
N LEU A 3 11.42 -4.58 2.44
CA LEU A 3 10.38 -3.54 2.44
C LEU A 3 10.84 -2.20 1.85
N LEU A 4 12.15 -1.96 1.74
CA LEU A 4 12.73 -0.73 1.20
C LEU A 4 13.92 -1.10 0.32
N ASP A 5 13.76 -1.01 -1.00
CA ASP A 5 14.88 -1.20 -1.92
C ASP A 5 15.75 0.07 -1.92
N GLN A 6 16.89 0.04 -1.24
CA GLN A 6 17.80 1.18 -1.04
C GLN A 6 18.24 1.84 -2.37
N ARG A 7 18.24 1.08 -3.46
CA ARG A 7 18.58 1.57 -4.81
C ARG A 7 17.50 2.50 -5.39
N LEU A 8 16.23 2.33 -5.01
CA LEU A 8 15.14 3.22 -5.40
C LEU A 8 15.15 4.51 -4.56
N LEU A 9 15.44 4.40 -3.27
CA LEU A 9 15.58 5.57 -2.37
C LEU A 9 16.76 6.47 -2.74
N ALA A 10 17.89 5.88 -3.14
CA ALA A 10 19.07 6.63 -3.58
C ALA A 10 18.82 7.44 -4.87
N ARG A 11 17.98 6.93 -5.78
CA ARG A 11 17.56 7.62 -7.01
C ARG A 11 16.44 8.65 -6.76
N ALA A 12 15.72 8.52 -5.66
CA ALA A 12 14.67 9.43 -5.22
C ALA A 12 15.19 10.71 -4.54
N ARG A 13 16.43 11.18 -4.82
CA ARG A 13 16.96 12.46 -4.30
C ARG A 13 16.03 13.65 -4.57
N ALA A 14 15.33 13.64 -5.71
CA ALA A 14 14.30 14.62 -6.04
C ALA A 14 13.03 14.49 -5.19
N ALA A 15 12.71 13.30 -4.70
CA ALA A 15 11.56 13.04 -3.84
C ALA A 15 11.86 13.29 -2.35
N ARG A 16 13.14 13.32 -1.94
CA ARG A 16 13.53 13.50 -0.54
C ARG A 16 12.98 14.80 0.07
N ARG A 17 12.95 15.89 -0.70
CA ARG A 17 12.38 17.18 -0.24
C ARG A 17 10.87 17.09 -0.03
N LEU A 18 10.18 16.38 -0.92
CA LEU A 18 8.73 16.16 -0.84
C LEU A 18 8.39 15.20 0.30
N LEU A 19 9.18 14.15 0.52
CA LEU A 19 9.04 13.22 1.64
C LEU A 19 9.29 13.91 2.99
N VAL A 20 10.27 14.81 3.08
CA VAL A 20 10.49 15.61 4.29
C VAL A 20 9.31 16.54 4.56
N LEU A 21 8.77 17.19 3.52
CA LEU A 21 7.58 18.03 3.65
C LEU A 21 6.36 17.21 4.10
N ASP A 22 6.16 16.03 3.52
CA ASP A 22 5.10 15.10 3.90
C ASP A 22 5.27 14.63 5.35
N SER A 23 6.49 14.28 5.74
CA SER A 23 6.81 13.88 7.12
C SER A 23 6.50 15.01 8.10
N ALA A 24 6.86 16.25 7.76
CA ALA A 24 6.58 17.42 8.59
C ALA A 24 5.07 17.67 8.71
N LEU A 25 4.31 17.58 7.61
CA LEU A 25 2.84 17.63 7.63
C LEU A 25 2.25 16.52 8.49
N GLY A 26 2.82 15.32 8.43
CA GLY A 26 2.41 14.19 9.28
C GLY A 26 2.65 14.43 10.77
N VAL A 27 3.80 15.01 11.14
CA VAL A 27 4.10 15.41 12.53
C VAL A 27 3.10 16.47 13.01
N VAL A 28 2.83 17.50 12.20
CA VAL A 28 1.84 18.53 12.51
C VAL A 28 0.46 17.90 12.69
N GLY A 29 0.08 16.97 11.81
CA GLY A 29 -1.15 16.19 11.93
C GLY A 29 -1.23 15.40 13.23
N ALA A 30 -0.14 14.77 13.66
CA ALA A 30 -0.06 14.04 14.94
C ALA A 30 -0.27 14.98 16.14
N VAL A 31 0.36 16.16 16.12
CA VAL A 31 0.18 17.19 17.17
C VAL A 31 -1.27 17.68 17.20
N LEU A 32 -1.90 17.89 16.05
CA LEU A 32 -3.32 18.26 15.95
C LEU A 32 -4.23 17.18 16.54
N VAL A 33 -3.94 15.89 16.32
CA VAL A 33 -4.70 14.78 16.92
C VAL A 33 -4.60 14.81 18.44
N VAL A 34 -3.40 15.02 18.98
CA VAL A 34 -3.16 15.14 20.42
C VAL A 34 -3.89 16.38 20.99
N ALA A 35 -3.83 17.51 20.29
CA ALA A 35 -4.56 18.71 20.65
C ALA A 35 -6.09 18.48 20.68
N GLN A 36 -6.64 17.74 19.73
CA GLN A 36 -8.06 17.36 19.74
C GLN A 36 -8.40 16.50 20.96
N ALA A 37 -7.61 15.47 21.25
CA ALA A 37 -7.85 14.58 22.38
C ALA A 37 -7.83 15.35 23.72
N THR A 38 -6.88 16.27 23.88
CA THR A 38 -6.76 17.10 25.09
C THR A 38 -7.88 18.13 25.21
N LEU A 39 -8.31 18.75 24.13
CA LEU A 39 -9.46 19.65 24.12
C LEU A 39 -10.75 18.90 24.47
N ILE A 40 -10.95 17.71 23.91
CA ILE A 40 -12.10 16.86 24.26
C ILE A 40 -12.09 16.52 25.75
N ALA A 41 -10.94 16.07 26.28
CA ALA A 41 -10.80 15.79 27.70
C ALA A 41 -11.10 17.02 28.57
N ARG A 42 -10.55 18.20 28.22
CA ARG A 42 -10.80 19.46 28.93
C ARG A 42 -12.28 19.88 28.90
N ILE A 43 -12.94 19.75 27.75
CA ILE A 43 -14.37 20.07 27.58
C ILE A 43 -15.19 19.17 28.51
N VAL A 44 -14.90 17.86 28.52
CA VAL A 44 -15.59 16.91 29.42
C VAL A 44 -15.35 17.31 30.87
N THR A 45 -14.10 17.49 31.31
CA THR A 45 -13.82 17.86 32.71
C THR A 45 -14.47 19.18 33.13
N ARG A 46 -14.48 20.20 32.27
CA ARG A 46 -15.09 21.51 32.57
C ARG A 46 -16.61 21.47 32.57
N ALA A 47 -17.22 20.73 31.64
CA ALA A 47 -18.67 20.59 31.56
C ALA A 47 -19.22 19.87 32.81
N PHE A 48 -18.55 18.81 33.26
CA PHE A 48 -18.94 18.09 34.48
C PHE A 48 -18.49 18.78 35.78
N GLY A 49 -17.49 19.66 35.73
CA GLY A 49 -17.00 20.43 36.88
C GLY A 49 -17.78 21.72 37.18
N GLY A 50 -18.86 22.02 36.45
CA GLY A 50 -19.69 23.21 36.67
C GLY A 50 -19.09 24.52 36.17
N ALA A 51 -18.15 24.47 35.22
CA ALA A 51 -17.54 25.67 34.65
C ALA A 51 -18.55 26.57 33.90
N PRO A 52 -18.30 27.89 33.81
CA PRO A 52 -19.18 28.79 33.08
C PRO A 52 -19.26 28.43 31.59
N VAL A 53 -20.46 28.56 31.01
CA VAL A 53 -20.77 28.18 29.62
C VAL A 53 -19.83 28.86 28.60
N GLY A 54 -19.40 30.09 28.88
CA GLY A 54 -18.45 30.82 28.03
C GLY A 54 -17.07 30.14 27.91
N ALA A 55 -16.57 29.50 28.97
CA ALA A 55 -15.30 28.79 28.94
C ALA A 55 -15.41 27.49 28.10
N VAL A 56 -16.54 26.80 28.20
CA VAL A 56 -16.83 25.60 27.40
C VAL A 56 -17.04 25.98 25.92
N ALA A 57 -17.70 27.11 25.65
CA ALA A 57 -17.90 27.62 24.29
C ALA A 57 -16.57 27.98 23.61
N LEU A 58 -15.62 28.59 24.34
CA LEU A 58 -14.28 28.87 23.84
C LEU A 58 -13.55 27.57 23.47
N ASP A 59 -13.57 26.56 24.34
CA ASP A 59 -12.93 25.27 24.08
C ASP A 59 -13.55 24.55 22.87
N LEU A 60 -14.89 24.62 22.71
CA LEU A 60 -15.58 24.10 21.54
C LEU A 60 -15.17 24.82 20.25
N GLY A 61 -15.00 26.15 20.30
CA GLY A 61 -14.47 26.93 19.17
C GLY A 61 -13.03 26.53 18.81
N MET A 62 -12.16 26.35 19.81
CA MET A 62 -10.80 25.83 19.61
C MET A 62 -10.80 24.41 19.04
N LEU A 63 -11.71 23.55 19.50
CA LEU A 63 -11.86 22.19 18.98
C LEU A 63 -12.28 22.20 17.50
N ALA A 64 -13.26 23.02 17.13
CA ALA A 64 -13.69 23.19 15.75
C ALA A 64 -12.54 23.69 14.85
N LEU A 65 -11.77 24.69 15.32
CA LEU A 65 -10.59 25.19 14.61
C LEU A 65 -9.52 24.09 14.44
N THR A 66 -9.28 23.29 15.47
CA THR A 66 -8.33 22.17 15.43
C THR A 66 -8.79 21.09 14.46
N PHE A 67 -10.09 20.80 14.38
CA PHE A 67 -10.68 19.92 13.36
C PHE A 67 -10.49 20.45 11.94
N ALA A 68 -10.77 21.73 11.71
CA ALA A 68 -10.56 22.36 10.41
C ALA A 68 -9.08 22.29 10.00
N GLY A 69 -8.18 22.67 10.90
CA GLY A 69 -6.73 22.60 10.68
C GLY A 69 -6.24 21.18 10.38
N ARG A 70 -6.76 20.17 11.10
CA ARG A 70 -6.46 18.75 10.82
C ARG A 70 -6.92 18.34 9.43
N GLY A 71 -8.11 18.76 9.01
CA GLY A 71 -8.62 18.52 7.65
C GLY A 71 -7.71 19.11 6.59
N THR A 72 -7.26 20.36 6.77
CA THR A 72 -6.34 21.04 5.85
C THR A 72 -4.98 20.34 5.78
N VAL A 73 -4.43 19.92 6.92
CA VAL A 73 -3.14 19.21 6.97
C VAL A 73 -3.25 17.82 6.33
N ALA A 74 -4.33 17.08 6.60
CA ALA A 74 -4.57 15.78 5.97
C ALA A 74 -4.71 15.90 4.45
N TRP A 75 -5.44 16.91 3.98
CA TRP A 75 -5.55 17.19 2.56
C TRP A 75 -4.20 17.59 1.93
N GLY A 76 -3.45 18.47 2.60
CA GLY A 76 -2.12 18.89 2.18
C GLY A 76 -1.15 17.72 2.07
N PHE A 77 -1.18 16.81 3.04
CA PHE A 77 -0.41 15.57 3.05
C PHE A 77 -0.76 14.68 1.86
N GLU A 78 -2.05 14.43 1.60
CA GLU A 78 -2.47 13.60 0.47
C GLU A 78 -2.12 14.23 -0.89
N VAL A 79 -2.17 15.55 -1.01
CA VAL A 79 -1.76 16.27 -2.22
C VAL A 79 -0.23 16.23 -2.40
N ALA A 80 0.55 16.42 -1.33
CA ALA A 80 2.00 16.37 -1.36
C ALA A 80 2.51 14.98 -1.72
N GLY A 81 1.97 13.93 -1.08
CA GLY A 81 2.28 12.53 -1.40
C GLY A 81 1.98 12.16 -2.85
N ARG A 82 0.81 12.55 -3.39
CA ARG A 82 0.47 12.32 -4.81
C ARG A 82 1.38 13.07 -5.78
N ARG A 83 1.67 14.36 -5.51
CA ARG A 83 2.60 15.14 -6.36
C ARG A 83 4.01 14.55 -6.34
N ALA A 84 4.45 14.04 -5.20
CA ALA A 84 5.73 13.36 -5.08
C ALA A 84 5.77 12.08 -5.92
N ALA A 85 4.72 11.26 -5.84
CA ALA A 85 4.56 10.06 -6.64
C ALA A 85 4.63 10.39 -8.14
N TRP A 86 3.82 11.34 -8.61
CA TRP A 86 3.77 11.72 -10.03
C TRP A 86 5.13 12.21 -10.57
N THR A 87 5.86 13.00 -9.77
CA THR A 87 7.17 13.52 -10.17
C THR A 87 8.20 12.40 -10.31
N VAL A 88 8.20 11.44 -9.38
CA VAL A 88 9.09 10.27 -9.42
C VAL A 88 8.74 9.37 -10.60
N LEU A 89 7.44 9.14 -10.81
CA LEU A 89 6.92 8.27 -11.86
C LEU A 89 7.21 8.79 -13.26
N SER A 90 6.98 10.10 -13.47
CA SER A 90 7.27 10.77 -14.74
C SER A 90 8.76 10.69 -15.10
N LYS A 91 9.65 10.89 -14.12
CA LYS A 91 11.10 10.74 -14.32
C LYS A 91 11.50 9.30 -14.67
N LEU A 92 10.93 8.32 -13.97
CA LEU A 92 11.15 6.90 -14.26
C LEU A 92 10.67 6.51 -15.66
N ARG A 93 9.48 6.94 -16.07
CA ARG A 93 8.97 6.73 -17.43
C ARG A 93 9.91 7.34 -18.48
N LEU A 94 10.33 8.58 -18.30
CA LEU A 94 11.26 9.27 -19.21
C LEU A 94 12.64 8.58 -19.28
N GLU A 95 13.17 8.08 -18.16
CA GLU A 95 14.46 7.40 -18.12
C GLU A 95 14.41 6.02 -18.79
N LEU A 96 13.30 5.29 -18.60
CA LEU A 96 13.04 4.01 -19.29
C LEU A 96 12.96 4.21 -20.81
N VAL A 97 12.19 5.21 -21.26
CA VAL A 97 12.07 5.56 -22.68
C VAL A 97 13.42 5.99 -23.25
N LYS A 98 14.18 6.85 -22.55
CA LYS A 98 15.51 7.30 -23.00
C LYS A 98 16.52 6.18 -23.10
N ARG A 99 16.61 5.28 -22.11
CA ARG A 99 17.52 4.12 -22.17
C ARG A 99 17.12 3.19 -23.30
N ARG A 100 15.82 2.94 -23.48
CA ARG A 100 15.33 2.06 -24.55
C ARG A 100 15.64 2.62 -25.94
N LEU A 101 15.39 3.92 -26.15
CA LEU A 101 15.68 4.60 -27.42
C LEU A 101 17.19 4.72 -27.72
N ARG A 102 18.05 4.66 -26.70
CA ARG A 102 19.51 4.73 -26.88
C ARG A 102 20.18 3.37 -27.08
N ASP A 103 19.76 2.34 -26.37
CA ASP A 103 20.55 1.10 -26.25
C ASP A 103 20.20 0.00 -27.28
N GLN A 104 19.01 -0.01 -27.92
CA GLN A 104 18.76 -0.89 -29.09
C GLN A 104 17.76 -0.26 -30.08
N PRO A 105 18.22 0.21 -31.26
CA PRO A 105 17.35 0.74 -32.31
C PRO A 105 16.62 -0.33 -33.14
N VAL A 106 16.94 -1.63 -32.99
CA VAL A 106 16.44 -2.69 -33.89
C VAL A 106 16.12 -3.97 -33.12
N GLY A 107 14.91 -4.49 -33.31
CA GLY A 107 14.55 -5.89 -33.05
C GLY A 107 13.93 -6.18 -31.68
N LEU A 108 12.60 -6.08 -31.58
CA LEU A 108 11.83 -6.93 -30.68
C LEU A 108 10.73 -7.57 -31.53
N ASP A 109 10.66 -8.90 -31.53
CA ASP A 109 9.45 -9.58 -31.99
C ASP A 109 8.27 -9.07 -31.15
N GLY A 110 7.10 -8.89 -31.77
CA GLY A 110 5.96 -8.19 -31.17
C GLY A 110 5.50 -8.70 -29.79
N VAL A 111 5.94 -9.89 -29.38
CA VAL A 111 5.71 -10.49 -28.06
C VAL A 111 6.58 -9.86 -26.96
N GLU A 112 7.88 -9.62 -27.18
CA GLU A 112 8.76 -8.95 -26.19
C GLU A 112 8.39 -7.46 -26.03
N ALA A 113 7.97 -6.79 -27.12
CA ALA A 113 7.43 -5.44 -27.04
C ALA A 113 6.13 -5.40 -26.21
N GLY A 114 5.30 -6.45 -26.30
CA GLY A 114 4.09 -6.64 -25.48
C GLY A 114 4.40 -6.84 -23.99
N GLU A 115 5.37 -7.67 -23.63
CA GLU A 115 5.76 -7.89 -22.23
C GLU A 115 6.41 -6.66 -21.61
N ILE A 116 7.25 -5.94 -22.36
CA ILE A 116 7.90 -4.71 -21.88
C ILE A 116 6.89 -3.57 -21.75
N SER A 117 5.94 -3.43 -22.69
CA SER A 117 4.86 -2.43 -22.57
C SER A 117 3.91 -2.76 -21.43
N ALA A 118 3.53 -4.03 -21.24
CA ALA A 118 2.73 -4.47 -20.09
C ALA A 118 3.45 -4.20 -18.76
N ALA A 119 4.74 -4.53 -18.65
CA ALA A 119 5.56 -4.24 -17.47
C ALA A 119 5.72 -2.72 -17.22
N ALA A 120 5.84 -1.92 -18.27
CA ALA A 120 5.95 -0.46 -18.18
C ALA A 120 4.60 0.23 -17.87
N VAL A 121 3.46 -0.38 -18.18
CA VAL A 121 2.14 0.17 -17.86
C VAL A 121 1.68 -0.32 -16.48
N GLN A 122 1.61 -1.63 -16.26
CA GLN A 122 1.15 -2.22 -14.99
C GLN A 122 2.16 -2.02 -13.85
N GLY A 123 3.47 -2.12 -14.12
CA GLY A 123 4.50 -1.89 -13.11
C GLY A 123 4.54 -0.43 -12.63
N VAL A 124 4.10 0.50 -13.47
CA VAL A 124 4.11 1.93 -13.15
C VAL A 124 2.89 2.34 -12.32
N GLU A 125 1.72 1.76 -12.54
CA GLU A 125 0.55 1.97 -11.67
C GLU A 125 0.81 1.51 -10.22
N GLY A 126 1.49 0.36 -10.06
CA GLY A 126 1.89 -0.14 -8.74
C GLY A 126 2.85 0.79 -8.00
N LEU A 127 3.74 1.47 -8.74
CA LEU A 127 4.64 2.46 -8.16
C LEU A 127 3.90 3.72 -7.68
N GLU A 128 2.84 4.16 -8.36
CA GLU A 128 2.06 5.33 -7.94
C GLU A 128 1.42 5.11 -6.57
N ALA A 129 0.75 3.96 -6.37
CA ALA A 129 0.15 3.63 -5.08
C ALA A 129 1.21 3.47 -3.98
N TYR A 130 2.37 2.90 -4.31
CA TYR A 130 3.47 2.73 -3.36
C TYR A 130 4.03 4.07 -2.87
N PHE A 131 4.38 4.97 -3.80
CA PHE A 131 4.97 6.26 -3.44
C PHE A 131 3.94 7.28 -2.94
N GLY A 132 2.71 7.22 -3.43
CA GLY A 132 1.67 8.21 -3.11
C GLY A 132 0.85 7.90 -1.86
N ARG A 133 0.75 6.64 -1.45
CA ARG A 133 -0.06 6.22 -0.29
C ARG A 133 0.72 5.39 0.72
N TYR A 134 1.41 4.35 0.28
CA TYR A 134 2.05 3.42 1.20
C TYR A 134 3.23 4.05 1.95
N LEU A 135 4.19 4.67 1.24
CA LEU A 135 5.39 5.24 1.86
C LEU A 135 5.05 6.35 2.89
N PRO A 136 4.17 7.33 2.56
CA PRO A 136 3.77 8.35 3.52
C PRO A 136 3.09 7.75 4.76
N GLN A 137 2.26 6.72 4.57
CA GLN A 137 1.55 6.07 5.67
C GLN A 137 2.46 5.25 6.59
N VAL A 138 3.53 4.64 6.04
CA VAL A 138 4.56 3.98 6.86
C VAL A 138 5.29 5.01 7.75
N VAL A 139 5.61 6.19 7.21
CA VAL A 139 6.23 7.27 8.01
C VAL A 139 5.30 7.71 9.13
N LEU A 140 4.02 7.96 8.83
CA LEU A 140 3.02 8.30 9.84
C LEU A 140 2.88 7.22 10.92
N ALA A 141 2.78 5.96 10.50
CA ALA A 141 2.66 4.82 11.42
C ALA A 141 3.87 4.68 12.34
N ALA A 142 5.07 5.12 11.90
CA ALA A 142 6.25 5.17 12.75
C ALA A 142 6.23 6.39 13.68
N VAL A 143 5.92 7.59 13.17
CA VAL A 143 6.07 8.86 13.91
C VAL A 143 4.94 9.09 14.92
N VAL A 144 3.69 8.84 14.54
CA VAL A 144 2.50 9.15 15.36
C VAL A 144 2.56 8.49 16.74
N PRO A 145 2.90 7.19 16.87
CA PRO A 145 3.09 6.55 18.17
C PRO A 145 4.04 7.28 19.10
N PHE A 146 5.20 7.73 18.60
CA PHE A 146 6.20 8.41 19.43
C PHE A 146 5.73 9.80 19.86
N VAL A 147 5.04 10.53 18.98
CA VAL A 147 4.46 11.84 19.32
C VAL A 147 3.41 11.70 20.43
N VAL A 148 2.52 10.71 20.30
CA VAL A 148 1.51 10.41 21.32
C VAL A 148 2.17 9.98 22.63
N LEU A 149 3.15 9.08 22.57
CA LEU A 149 3.88 8.62 23.76
C LEU A 149 4.59 9.77 24.49
N ALA A 150 5.29 10.64 23.74
CA ALA A 150 5.97 11.80 24.30
C ALA A 150 4.98 12.76 24.98
N TRP A 151 3.80 12.96 24.39
CA TRP A 151 2.76 13.78 24.99
C TRP A 151 2.15 13.14 26.24
N VAL A 152 1.85 11.85 26.22
CA VAL A 152 1.31 11.16 27.40
C VAL A 152 2.32 11.20 28.54
N ALA A 153 3.62 11.06 28.26
CA ALA A 153 4.68 11.13 29.26
C ALA A 153 4.78 12.50 29.96
N THR A 154 4.32 13.60 29.35
CA THR A 154 4.28 14.91 30.03
C THR A 154 3.08 15.06 30.97
N ILE A 155 2.05 14.22 30.82
CA ILE A 155 0.84 14.22 31.65
C ILE A 155 0.96 13.19 32.77
N ASP A 156 1.30 11.96 32.42
CA ASP A 156 1.40 10.82 33.34
C ASP A 156 2.44 9.80 32.83
N VAL A 157 3.51 9.65 33.61
CA VAL A 157 4.64 8.76 33.28
C VAL A 157 4.24 7.29 33.39
N ASP A 158 3.34 6.93 34.31
CA ASP A 158 2.93 5.53 34.52
C ASP A 158 2.10 5.03 33.33
N SER A 159 1.13 5.84 32.87
CA SER A 159 0.38 5.58 31.64
C SER A 159 1.29 5.50 30.41
N ALA A 160 2.31 6.36 30.32
CA ALA A 160 3.27 6.33 29.22
C ALA A 160 4.11 5.04 29.22
N LEU A 161 4.56 4.57 30.39
CA LEU A 161 5.25 3.29 30.54
C LEU A 161 4.40 2.11 30.07
N LEU A 162 3.11 2.10 30.44
CA LEU A 162 2.17 1.06 30.01
C LEU A 162 1.99 1.08 28.48
N LEU A 163 1.86 2.27 27.90
CA LEU A 163 1.80 2.45 26.45
C LEU A 163 3.09 1.96 25.77
N LEU A 164 4.26 2.29 26.31
CA LEU A 164 5.56 1.88 25.77
C LEU A 164 5.71 0.35 25.73
N VAL A 165 5.19 -0.36 26.74
CA VAL A 165 5.23 -1.83 26.81
C VAL A 165 4.22 -2.47 25.85
N THR A 166 3.04 -1.89 25.71
CA THR A 166 1.95 -2.44 24.86
C THR A 166 2.11 -2.10 23.38
N LEU A 167 2.73 -0.97 23.04
CA LEU A 167 2.98 -0.52 21.67
C LEU A 167 3.70 -1.55 20.78
N PRO A 168 4.84 -2.16 21.18
CA PRO A 168 5.56 -3.14 20.35
C PRO A 168 4.83 -4.47 20.22
N LEU A 169 3.79 -4.72 21.04
CA LEU A 169 3.04 -5.96 21.01
C LEU A 169 2.24 -6.11 19.70
N VAL A 170 1.72 -5.00 19.16
CA VAL A 170 0.99 -4.96 17.88
C VAL A 170 1.88 -5.43 16.70
N PRO A 171 3.05 -4.82 16.41
CA PRO A 171 3.92 -5.29 15.34
C PRO A 171 4.47 -6.70 15.60
N LEU A 172 4.66 -7.11 16.86
CA LEU A 172 5.06 -8.47 17.21
C LEU A 172 4.00 -9.50 16.77
N PHE A 173 2.72 -9.27 17.13
CA PHE A 173 1.64 -10.14 16.69
C PHE A 173 1.46 -10.11 15.17
N MET A 174 1.59 -8.94 14.54
CA MET A 174 1.50 -8.82 13.09
C MET A 174 2.63 -9.60 12.39
N TRP A 175 3.85 -9.58 12.93
CA TRP A 175 4.95 -10.39 12.45
C TRP A 175 4.68 -11.90 12.60
N LEU A 176 4.14 -12.32 13.75
CA LEU A 176 3.81 -13.71 14.03
C LEU A 176 2.73 -14.25 13.07
N ILE A 177 1.65 -13.50 12.90
CA ILE A 177 0.57 -13.81 11.95
C ILE A 177 1.11 -13.85 10.53
N GLY A 178 1.93 -12.86 10.15
CA GLY A 178 2.54 -12.80 8.83
C GLY A 178 3.40 -14.03 8.54
N ARG A 179 4.20 -14.49 9.50
CA ARG A 179 5.01 -15.70 9.35
C ARG A 179 4.13 -16.94 9.14
N TYR A 180 3.13 -17.14 9.99
CA TYR A 180 2.23 -18.30 9.91
C TYR A 180 1.36 -18.33 8.63
N THR A 181 1.04 -17.14 8.11
CA THR A 181 0.24 -17.00 6.87
C THR A 181 1.11 -17.11 5.61
N SER A 182 2.40 -16.74 5.69
CA SER A 182 3.30 -16.71 4.54
C SER A 182 3.53 -18.08 3.89
N GLU A 183 3.62 -19.14 4.70
CA GLU A 183 3.86 -20.50 4.21
C GLU A 183 2.68 -21.03 3.40
N ARG A 184 1.45 -20.92 3.94
CA ARG A 184 0.22 -21.31 3.24
C ARG A 184 -0.07 -20.45 2.01
N THR A 185 0.30 -19.17 2.04
CA THR A 185 0.12 -18.27 0.90
C THR A 185 1.07 -18.62 -0.24
N ARG A 186 2.31 -18.99 0.08
CA ARG A 186 3.35 -19.32 -0.91
C ARG A 186 3.02 -20.59 -1.68
N GLU A 187 2.54 -21.62 -1.00
CA GLU A 187 2.10 -22.87 -1.64
C GLU A 187 0.93 -22.64 -2.61
N ARG A 188 -0.09 -21.89 -2.17
CA ARG A 188 -1.24 -21.51 -3.02
C ARG A 188 -0.81 -20.69 -4.23
N TRP A 189 0.11 -19.75 -4.06
CA TRP A 189 0.66 -18.94 -5.15
C TRP A 189 1.45 -19.76 -6.17
N LEU A 190 2.23 -20.75 -5.71
CA LEU A 190 3.04 -21.60 -6.59
C LEU A 190 2.14 -22.53 -7.43
N ALA A 191 1.11 -23.11 -6.82
CA ALA A 191 0.10 -23.91 -7.51
C ALA A 191 -0.64 -23.10 -8.58
N LEU A 192 -1.03 -21.85 -8.27
CA LEU A 192 -1.71 -20.98 -9.22
C LEU A 192 -0.81 -20.60 -10.41
N ARG A 193 0.47 -20.32 -10.16
CA ARG A 193 1.44 -20.02 -11.24
C ARG A 193 1.60 -21.20 -12.20
N LEU A 194 1.78 -22.41 -11.67
CA LEU A 194 1.91 -23.62 -12.49
C LEU A 194 0.66 -23.86 -13.36
N LEU A 195 -0.53 -23.65 -12.81
CA LEU A 195 -1.78 -23.77 -13.56
C LEU A 195 -1.87 -22.74 -14.70
N SER A 196 -1.51 -21.48 -14.43
CA SER A 196 -1.50 -20.41 -15.43
C SER A 196 -0.51 -20.66 -16.57
N THR A 197 0.68 -21.16 -16.25
CA THR A 197 1.70 -21.51 -17.26
C THR A 197 1.23 -22.68 -18.13
N HIS A 198 0.69 -23.72 -17.52
CA HIS A 198 0.17 -24.88 -18.26
C HIS A 198 -1.00 -24.49 -19.18
N PHE A 199 -1.88 -23.59 -18.75
CA PHE A 199 -2.96 -23.07 -19.59
C PHE A 199 -2.42 -22.29 -20.80
N LEU A 200 -1.42 -21.43 -20.61
CA LEU A 200 -0.78 -20.68 -21.69
C LEU A 200 -0.11 -21.60 -22.71
N ASP A 201 0.55 -22.68 -22.25
CA ASP A 201 1.18 -23.65 -23.14
C ASP A 201 0.15 -24.41 -23.99
N VAL A 202 -0.98 -24.78 -23.39
CA VAL A 202 -2.09 -25.43 -24.12
C VAL A 202 -2.69 -24.47 -25.16
N VAL A 203 -2.92 -23.21 -24.82
CA VAL A 203 -3.44 -22.19 -25.76
C VAL A 203 -2.46 -21.92 -26.90
N ARG A 204 -1.16 -21.84 -26.61
CA ARG A 204 -0.09 -21.62 -27.61
C ARG A 204 0.11 -22.83 -28.54
N GLY A 205 -0.21 -24.04 -28.11
CA GLY A 205 -0.14 -25.26 -28.93
C GLY A 205 -1.33 -25.48 -29.88
N LEU A 206 -2.42 -24.72 -29.74
CA LEU A 206 -3.63 -24.86 -30.56
C LEU A 206 -3.41 -24.69 -32.08
N PRO A 207 -2.58 -23.76 -32.59
CA PRO A 207 -2.31 -23.63 -34.02
C PRO A 207 -1.59 -24.86 -34.59
N THR A 208 -0.61 -25.38 -33.84
CA THR A 208 0.16 -26.57 -34.20
C THR A 208 -0.72 -27.81 -34.21
N LEU A 209 -1.65 -27.93 -33.26
CA LEU A 209 -2.61 -29.05 -33.20
C LEU A 209 -3.69 -28.98 -34.29
N ARG A 210 -4.07 -27.77 -34.75
CA ARG A 210 -4.97 -27.58 -35.90
C ARG A 210 -4.33 -28.02 -37.23
N ALA A 211 -3.02 -27.82 -37.39
CA ALA A 211 -2.28 -28.16 -38.61
C ALA A 211 -2.26 -29.67 -38.92
N PHE A 212 -2.44 -30.55 -37.92
CA PHE A 212 -2.42 -32.01 -38.09
C PHE A 212 -3.81 -32.66 -38.29
N ASN A 213 -4.89 -31.87 -38.47
CA ASN A 213 -6.23 -32.32 -38.88
C ASN A 213 -6.85 -33.51 -38.09
N ARG A 214 -6.55 -33.66 -36.79
CA ARG A 214 -7.15 -34.66 -35.87
C ARG A 214 -8.28 -34.10 -34.98
N SER A 215 -9.15 -33.28 -35.55
CA SER A 215 -10.15 -32.46 -34.85
C SER A 215 -11.19 -33.22 -34.00
N ARG A 216 -11.48 -34.50 -34.26
CA ARG A 216 -12.54 -35.26 -33.56
C ARG A 216 -12.11 -36.00 -32.28
N ALA A 217 -10.83 -36.36 -32.13
CA ALA A 217 -10.33 -36.98 -30.90
C ALA A 217 -10.03 -35.93 -29.78
N GLN A 218 -9.91 -34.66 -30.16
CA GLN A 218 -9.45 -33.58 -29.28
C GLN A 218 -10.55 -32.96 -28.40
N GLY A 219 -11.83 -33.07 -28.79
CA GLY A 219 -12.96 -32.48 -28.04
C GLY A 219 -13.06 -33.01 -26.60
N ALA A 220 -12.77 -34.30 -26.40
CA ALA A 220 -12.74 -34.92 -25.08
C ALA A 220 -11.58 -34.38 -24.22
N VAL A 221 -10.41 -34.14 -24.81
CA VAL A 221 -9.25 -33.58 -24.12
C VAL A 221 -9.49 -32.12 -23.73
N ILE A 222 -10.09 -31.33 -24.61
CA ILE A 222 -10.44 -29.94 -24.33
C ILE A 222 -11.52 -29.85 -23.24
N SER A 223 -12.53 -30.72 -23.28
CA SER A 223 -13.56 -30.83 -22.24
C SER A 223 -12.94 -31.18 -20.88
N ASP A 224 -12.04 -32.16 -20.83
CA ASP A 224 -11.39 -32.61 -19.59
C ASP A 224 -10.43 -31.55 -19.01
N VAL A 225 -9.72 -30.81 -19.86
CA VAL A 225 -8.89 -29.66 -19.44
C VAL A 225 -9.77 -28.50 -18.95
N GLY A 226 -10.86 -28.18 -19.67
CA GLY A 226 -11.83 -27.16 -19.26
C GLY A 226 -12.48 -27.49 -17.91
N GLU A 227 -12.80 -28.76 -17.68
CA GLU A 227 -13.42 -29.21 -16.43
C GLU A 227 -12.43 -29.22 -15.24
N ARG A 228 -11.16 -29.55 -15.49
CA ARG A 228 -10.09 -29.36 -14.48
C ARG A 228 -9.90 -27.89 -14.14
N TYR A 229 -9.96 -27.01 -15.13
CA TYR A 229 -9.88 -25.56 -14.90
C TYR A 229 -11.08 -25.03 -14.12
N ARG A 230 -12.31 -25.43 -14.49
CA ARG A 230 -13.54 -25.07 -13.77
C ARG A 230 -13.46 -25.48 -12.30
N ARG A 231 -13.01 -26.72 -12.01
CA ARG A 231 -12.84 -27.21 -10.64
C ARG A 231 -11.78 -26.43 -9.86
N ALA A 232 -10.63 -26.11 -10.46
CA ALA A 232 -9.59 -25.33 -9.81
C ALA A 232 -10.01 -23.87 -9.54
N ALA A 233 -10.70 -23.24 -10.50
CA ALA A 233 -11.24 -21.90 -10.35
C ALA A 233 -12.36 -21.84 -9.29
N MET A 234 -13.31 -22.78 -9.33
CA MET A 234 -14.37 -22.86 -8.32
C MET A 234 -13.83 -23.21 -6.93
N GLY A 235 -12.78 -24.03 -6.83
CA GLY A 235 -12.10 -24.29 -5.56
C GLY A 235 -11.49 -23.00 -4.96
N THR A 236 -10.91 -22.16 -5.80
CA THR A 236 -10.34 -20.86 -5.38
C THR A 236 -11.43 -19.88 -4.93
N LEU A 237 -12.51 -19.75 -5.72
CA LEU A 237 -13.68 -18.92 -5.38
C LEU A 237 -14.35 -19.39 -4.09
N ARG A 238 -14.52 -20.71 -3.91
CA ARG A 238 -15.14 -21.28 -2.71
C ARG A 238 -14.35 -21.00 -1.45
N VAL A 239 -13.01 -21.04 -1.51
CA VAL A 239 -12.16 -20.60 -0.40
C VAL A 239 -12.33 -19.11 -0.14
N SER A 240 -12.35 -18.28 -1.19
CA SER A 240 -12.48 -16.81 -1.05
C SER A 240 -13.85 -16.34 -0.55
N PHE A 241 -14.92 -17.11 -0.71
CA PHE A 241 -16.28 -16.75 -0.28
C PHE A 241 -16.71 -17.43 1.04
N LEU A 242 -16.03 -18.51 1.46
CA LEU A 242 -16.31 -19.21 2.73
C LEU A 242 -15.28 -18.93 3.83
N SER A 243 -14.17 -18.22 3.52
CA SER A 243 -13.23 -17.66 4.50
C SER A 243 -13.48 -16.17 4.68
#